data_AF-A0A5C5W781-F1
#
_entry.id   AF-A0A5C5W781-F1
#
_cell.length_a   1.000
_cell.length_b   1.000
_cell.length_c   1.000
_cell.angle_alpha   90.00
_cell.angle_beta   90.00
_cell.angle_gamma   90.00
#
_symmetry.space_group_name_H-M   'P 1'
#
loop_
_entity.id
_entity.type
_entity.pdbx_description
1 polymer ?
#
loop_
_entity_poly.entity_id
_entity_poly.type
_entity_poly.pdbx_seq_one_letter_code
_entity_poly.pdbx_strand_id
1 'polypeptide(L)'
;MTLLLTRPVSPRRVNLTSLHHVARIFQVRPTLWVLVAVNVLPLVGVLYFGWKTFDVVFTYWCENVAIGVINVLRMLTCNPDVEQLSDSEVAVADTAESNGPPSPDKIRNLRRRLAQRGPLVGWLEKLFLIPFFCFHYGMFCMGHGAFIFSLLGGPERGEPTNLDQVFGSSRSVLHGPLLLTVGVLAASHLWSFIKNYLWGGEYRRVMLMTIMFRPYGRIVLLHVAILFGGIAAQALGSPIWMLVLLVAGKVLMDAALHVYEHQTLERPVLTTA
;
A
#
# COMPACT_ATOMS: atom_id res chain seq x y z
N MET A 1 27.97 38.29 -41.79
CA MET A 1 28.51 37.43 -40.71
C MET A 1 28.08 38.05 -39.39
N THR A 2 26.85 37.75 -38.96
CA THR A 2 26.10 38.53 -37.96
C THR A 2 26.10 37.77 -36.64
N LEU A 3 26.79 38.34 -35.64
CA LEU A 3 26.86 37.83 -34.28
C LEU A 3 25.47 37.85 -33.60
N LEU A 4 25.00 36.69 -33.15
CA LEU A 4 23.83 36.50 -32.29
C LEU A 4 24.19 36.90 -30.84
N LEU A 5 23.71 38.05 -30.39
CA LEU A 5 23.72 38.46 -28.98
C LEU A 5 22.59 37.74 -28.23
N THR A 6 22.95 36.91 -27.25
CA THR A 6 22.03 36.25 -26.32
C THR A 6 21.54 37.26 -25.27
N ARG A 7 20.22 37.28 -25.02
CA ARG A 7 19.60 38.13 -23.99
C ARG A 7 19.80 37.52 -22.59
N PRO A 8 20.01 38.31 -21.52
CA PRO A 8 20.18 37.79 -20.17
C PRO A 8 18.85 37.33 -19.54
N VAL A 9 18.87 36.20 -18.85
CA VAL A 9 17.75 35.63 -18.08
C VAL A 9 17.63 36.36 -16.74
N SER A 10 16.46 36.96 -16.46
CA SER A 10 16.18 37.59 -15.17
C SER A 10 15.96 36.56 -14.06
N PRO A 11 16.40 36.80 -12.82
CA PRO A 11 16.22 35.87 -11.71
C PRO A 11 14.74 35.78 -11.28
N ARG A 12 14.24 34.54 -11.18
CA ARG A 12 12.88 34.17 -10.79
C ARG A 12 12.61 34.62 -9.34
N ARG A 13 11.72 35.59 -9.13
CA ARG A 13 11.26 35.95 -7.76
C ARG A 13 10.52 34.76 -7.15
N VAL A 14 11.02 34.23 -6.04
CA VAL A 14 10.34 33.21 -5.24
C VAL A 14 9.14 33.86 -4.57
N ASN A 15 7.93 33.42 -4.93
CA ASN A 15 6.68 33.99 -4.44
C ASN A 15 6.42 33.47 -3.01
N LEU A 16 6.36 34.37 -2.03
CA LEU A 16 6.21 34.08 -0.58
C LEU A 16 4.83 33.47 -0.21
N THR A 17 3.92 33.31 -1.17
CA THR A 17 2.64 32.60 -1.02
C THR A 17 2.81 31.09 -0.78
N SER A 18 3.99 30.52 -1.08
CA SER A 18 4.35 29.12 -0.81
C SER A 18 4.31 28.75 0.68
N LEU A 19 4.63 29.68 1.58
CA LEU A 19 4.67 29.41 3.03
C LEU A 19 3.28 29.22 3.64
N HIS A 20 2.26 29.87 3.08
CA HIS A 20 0.87 29.66 3.52
C HIS A 20 0.30 28.34 2.97
N HIS A 21 0.79 27.83 1.83
CA HIS A 21 0.48 26.46 1.37
C HIS A 21 1.09 25.41 2.28
N VAL A 22 2.34 25.59 2.74
CA VAL A 22 2.98 24.72 3.75
C VAL A 22 2.20 24.75 5.07
N ALA A 23 1.75 25.91 5.52
CA ALA A 23 0.89 26.01 6.71
C ALA A 23 -0.49 25.34 6.51
N ARG A 24 -1.06 25.39 5.30
CA ARG A 24 -2.31 24.69 4.96
C ARG A 24 -2.12 23.17 4.77
N ILE A 25 -0.94 22.72 4.36
CA ILE A 25 -0.51 21.31 4.28
C ILE A 25 -0.56 20.64 5.66
N PHE A 26 -0.24 21.39 6.71
CA PHE A 26 -0.36 20.91 8.10
C PHE A 26 -1.79 20.93 8.66
N GLN A 27 -2.74 21.58 7.97
CA GLN A 27 -4.02 21.98 8.57
C GLN A 27 -5.26 21.22 8.09
N VAL A 28 -5.19 20.23 7.16
CA VAL A 28 -6.44 19.65 6.62
C VAL A 28 -6.55 18.14 6.38
N ARG A 29 -5.64 17.26 6.83
CA ARG A 29 -5.89 15.79 6.74
C ARG A 29 -5.44 15.03 7.99
N PRO A 30 -6.33 14.74 8.96
CA PRO A 30 -5.99 13.96 10.16
C PRO A 30 -5.33 12.60 9.86
N THR A 31 -5.49 12.09 8.64
CA THR A 31 -4.89 10.84 8.15
C THR A 31 -3.35 10.88 8.03
N LEU A 32 -2.74 12.03 7.73
CA LEU A 32 -1.29 12.13 7.55
C LEU A 32 -0.55 11.99 8.89
N TRP A 33 -1.06 12.65 9.93
CA TRP A 33 -0.51 12.55 11.27
C TRP A 33 -0.68 11.16 11.87
N VAL A 34 -1.81 10.50 11.61
CA VAL A 34 -2.02 9.10 11.99
C VAL A 34 -1.04 8.20 11.25
N LEU A 35 -0.80 8.43 9.95
CA LEU A 35 0.16 7.64 9.15
C LEU A 35 1.60 7.80 9.67
N VAL A 36 2.02 9.03 9.96
CA VAL A 36 3.33 9.30 10.56
C VAL A 36 3.45 8.65 11.94
N ALA A 37 2.44 8.80 12.80
CA ALA A 37 2.43 8.19 14.14
C ALA A 37 2.51 6.65 14.06
N VAL A 38 1.76 6.05 13.14
CA VAL A 38 1.76 4.61 12.88
C VAL A 38 3.13 4.10 12.42
N ASN A 39 3.82 4.85 11.58
CA ASN A 39 5.17 4.50 11.10
C ASN A 39 6.27 4.72 12.15
N VAL A 40 6.01 5.54 13.18
CA VAL A 40 6.92 5.77 14.31
C VAL A 40 6.79 4.66 15.37
N LEU A 41 5.65 3.98 15.46
CA LEU A 41 5.42 2.91 16.46
C LEU A 41 6.50 1.82 16.46
N PRO A 42 6.94 1.26 15.32
CA PRO A 42 8.02 0.27 15.32
C PRO A 42 9.36 0.83 15.80
N LEU A 43 9.65 2.12 15.55
CA LEU A 43 10.86 2.77 16.06
C LEU A 43 10.79 2.93 17.59
N VAL A 44 9.62 3.33 18.12
CA VAL A 44 9.38 3.38 19.58
C VAL A 44 9.56 2.00 20.19
N GLY A 45 9.08 0.95 19.51
CA GLY A 45 9.35 -0.45 19.84
C GLY A 45 10.84 -0.75 20.06
N VAL A 46 11.68 -0.35 19.10
CA VAL A 46 13.14 -0.55 19.20
C VAL A 46 13.75 0.25 20.34
N LEU A 47 13.40 1.54 20.46
CA LEU A 47 14.05 2.47 21.40
C LEU A 47 13.66 2.24 22.86
N TYR A 48 12.41 1.87 23.13
CA TYR A 48 11.86 1.81 24.49
C TYR A 48 11.49 0.39 24.94
N PHE A 49 11.18 -0.50 24.01
CA PHE A 49 10.74 -1.87 24.31
C PHE A 49 11.76 -2.93 23.91
N GLY A 50 12.95 -2.51 23.45
CA GLY A 50 14.05 -3.42 23.11
C GLY A 50 13.76 -4.32 21.91
N TRP A 51 12.87 -3.89 21.01
CA TRP A 51 12.50 -4.70 19.85
C TRP A 51 13.71 -5.01 18.99
N LYS A 52 13.84 -6.28 18.63
CA LYS A 52 14.81 -6.75 17.66
C LYS A 52 14.31 -6.46 16.25
N THR A 53 15.22 -6.55 15.28
CA THR A 53 14.88 -6.46 13.86
C THR A 53 13.74 -7.42 13.49
N PHE A 54 13.75 -8.64 14.04
CA PHE A 54 12.67 -9.61 13.88
C PHE A 54 11.30 -9.01 14.25
N ASP A 55 11.15 -8.40 15.43
CA ASP A 55 9.87 -7.90 15.95
C ASP A 55 9.29 -6.80 15.05
N VAL A 56 10.15 -5.93 14.52
CA VAL A 56 9.77 -4.86 13.59
C VAL A 56 9.28 -5.43 12.26
N VAL A 57 10.04 -6.36 11.67
CA VAL A 57 9.66 -6.98 10.39
C VAL A 57 8.41 -7.83 10.53
N PHE A 58 8.29 -8.57 11.64
CA PHE A 58 7.11 -9.35 11.98
C PHE A 58 5.88 -8.46 12.16
N THR A 59 6.02 -7.28 12.79
CA THR A 59 4.93 -6.30 12.89
C THR A 59 4.44 -5.83 11.52
N TYR A 60 5.35 -5.49 10.60
CA TYR A 60 4.97 -5.13 9.22
C TYR A 60 4.35 -6.31 8.45
N TRP A 61 4.80 -7.53 8.70
CA TRP A 61 4.17 -8.71 8.13
C TRP A 61 2.73 -8.90 8.64
N CYS A 62 2.52 -8.80 9.96
CA CYS A 62 1.18 -8.83 10.56
C CYS A 62 0.27 -7.73 10.01
N GLU A 63 0.79 -6.53 9.78
CA GLU A 63 0.07 -5.43 9.14
C GLU A 63 -0.44 -5.84 7.75
N ASN A 64 0.39 -6.48 6.93
CA ASN A 64 -0.02 -6.95 5.60
C ASN A 64 -1.10 -8.04 5.66
N VAL A 65 -1.04 -8.92 6.66
CA VAL A 65 -2.10 -9.92 6.89
C VAL A 65 -3.41 -9.23 7.26
N ALA A 66 -3.39 -8.27 8.19
CA ALA A 66 -4.57 -7.51 8.59
C ALA A 66 -5.18 -6.73 7.41
N ILE A 67 -4.35 -6.10 6.58
CA ILE A 67 -4.79 -5.44 5.35
C ILE A 67 -5.45 -6.44 4.39
N GLY A 68 -4.88 -7.65 4.24
CA GLY A 68 -5.47 -8.71 3.41
C GLY A 68 -6.88 -9.10 3.88
N VAL A 69 -7.06 -9.30 5.18
CA VAL A 69 -8.37 -9.61 5.79
C VAL A 69 -9.37 -8.48 5.54
N ILE A 70 -8.97 -7.22 5.77
CA ILE A 70 -9.82 -6.06 5.50
C ILE A 70 -10.13 -5.92 4.00
N ASN A 71 -9.20 -6.31 3.12
CA ASN A 71 -9.41 -6.31 1.68
C ASN A 71 -10.49 -7.31 1.26
N VAL A 72 -10.54 -8.48 1.90
CA VAL A 72 -11.65 -9.44 1.71
C VAL A 72 -12.99 -8.80 2.07
N LEU A 73 -13.06 -8.06 3.19
CA LEU A 73 -14.28 -7.34 3.57
C LEU A 73 -14.67 -6.29 2.52
N ARG A 74 -13.69 -5.57 1.96
CA ARG A 74 -13.91 -4.63 0.84
C ARG A 74 -14.45 -5.36 -0.39
N MET A 75 -13.87 -6.49 -0.78
CA MET A 75 -14.33 -7.27 -1.93
C MET A 75 -15.76 -7.78 -1.74
N LEU A 76 -16.11 -8.27 -0.54
CA LEU A 76 -17.46 -8.74 -0.21
C LEU A 76 -18.50 -7.61 -0.39
N THR A 77 -18.18 -6.43 0.13
CA THR A 77 -19.07 -5.25 0.14
C THR A 77 -18.99 -4.39 -1.12
N CYS A 78 -18.09 -4.72 -2.06
CA CYS A 78 -17.93 -4.01 -3.33
C CYS A 78 -19.21 -4.08 -4.16
N ASN A 79 -19.71 -2.92 -4.61
CA ASN A 79 -20.87 -2.84 -5.49
C ASN A 79 -20.74 -1.61 -6.41
N PRO A 80 -19.95 -1.73 -7.49
CA PRO A 80 -19.61 -0.59 -8.35
C PRO A 80 -20.85 -0.03 -9.04
N ASP A 81 -21.01 1.29 -8.93
CA ASP A 81 -22.01 2.08 -9.63
C ASP A 81 -21.32 2.79 -10.80
N VAL A 82 -21.69 2.39 -12.02
CA VAL A 82 -21.01 2.81 -13.27
C VAL A 82 -21.05 4.32 -13.46
N GLU A 83 -22.09 4.99 -12.96
CA GLU A 83 -22.22 6.45 -13.03
C GLU A 83 -21.21 7.17 -12.13
N GLN A 84 -20.77 6.52 -11.05
CA GLN A 84 -19.84 7.09 -10.08
C GLN A 84 -18.38 6.67 -10.29
N LEU A 85 -18.09 5.77 -11.24
CA LEU A 85 -16.74 5.35 -11.58
C LEU A 85 -15.99 6.49 -12.28
N SER A 86 -14.80 6.83 -11.80
CA SER A 86 -13.93 7.80 -12.47
C SER A 86 -13.44 7.28 -13.82
N ASP A 87 -13.12 8.19 -14.75
CA ASP A 87 -12.55 7.82 -16.06
C ASP A 87 -11.25 7.02 -15.91
N SER A 88 -10.46 7.32 -14.87
CA SER A 88 -9.25 6.58 -14.56
C SER A 88 -9.53 5.14 -14.17
N GLU A 89 -10.56 4.88 -13.36
CA GLU A 89 -10.95 3.54 -12.93
C GLU A 89 -11.42 2.70 -14.11
N VAL A 90 -12.22 3.29 -15.00
CA VAL A 90 -12.66 2.64 -16.24
C VAL A 90 -11.50 2.40 -17.19
N ALA A 91 -10.56 3.34 -17.29
CA ALA A 91 -9.35 3.17 -18.11
C ALA A 91 -8.46 2.04 -17.60
N VAL A 92 -8.29 1.89 -16.27
CA VAL A 92 -7.54 0.77 -15.67
C VAL A 92 -8.19 -0.56 -16.06
N ALA A 93 -9.51 -0.65 -16.00
CA ALA A 93 -10.24 -1.84 -16.40
C ALA A 93 -10.10 -2.15 -17.91
N ASP A 94 -10.11 -1.13 -18.77
CA ASP A 94 -9.87 -1.30 -20.22
C ASP A 94 -8.45 -1.83 -20.48
N THR A 95 -7.41 -1.26 -19.85
CA THR A 95 -6.03 -1.76 -20.00
C THR A 95 -5.84 -3.19 -19.51
N ALA A 96 -6.65 -3.67 -18.56
CA ALA A 96 -6.60 -5.07 -18.15
C ALA A 96 -7.21 -6.01 -19.21
N GLU A 97 -8.15 -5.53 -20.04
CA GLU A 97 -8.77 -6.30 -21.13
C GLU A 97 -8.08 -6.09 -22.50
N SER A 98 -7.38 -4.97 -22.73
CA SER A 98 -6.92 -4.51 -24.07
C SER A 98 -5.40 -4.34 -24.17
N ASN A 99 -4.80 -4.88 -25.23
CA ASN A 99 -3.37 -4.76 -25.57
C ASN A 99 -2.95 -3.39 -26.17
N GLY A 100 -3.69 -2.31 -25.92
CA GLY A 100 -3.40 -0.99 -26.48
C GLY A 100 -3.85 0.17 -25.58
N PRO A 101 -3.36 1.40 -25.82
CA PRO A 101 -3.67 2.56 -24.97
C PRO A 101 -5.19 2.83 -24.94
N PRO A 102 -5.72 3.26 -23.79
CA PRO A 102 -7.15 3.47 -23.62
C PRO A 102 -7.59 4.64 -24.51
N SER A 103 -8.44 4.35 -25.50
CA SER A 103 -9.04 5.39 -26.35
C SER A 103 -10.36 5.89 -25.71
N PRO A 104 -10.72 7.18 -25.88
CA PRO A 104 -11.96 7.71 -25.32
C PRO A 104 -13.21 6.93 -25.75
N ASP A 105 -13.24 6.44 -26.99
CA ASP A 105 -14.34 5.65 -27.52
C ASP A 105 -14.44 4.26 -26.85
N LYS A 106 -13.29 3.63 -26.55
CA LYS A 106 -13.24 2.36 -25.80
C LYS A 106 -13.77 2.53 -24.38
N ILE A 107 -13.34 3.58 -23.66
CA ILE A 107 -13.82 3.88 -22.31
C ILE A 107 -15.34 4.06 -22.30
N ARG A 108 -15.89 4.80 -23.27
CA ARG A 108 -17.35 4.99 -23.42
C ARG A 108 -18.07 3.67 -23.67
N ASN A 109 -17.54 2.81 -24.52
CA ASN A 109 -18.12 1.50 -24.81
C ASN A 109 -18.02 0.55 -23.60
N LEU A 110 -16.92 0.57 -22.87
CA LEU A 110 -16.75 -0.20 -21.64
C LEU A 110 -17.75 0.24 -20.58
N ARG A 111 -17.94 1.55 -20.36
CA ARG A 111 -19.01 2.06 -19.47
C ARG A 111 -20.38 1.52 -19.86
N ARG A 112 -20.72 1.51 -21.15
CA ARG A 112 -22.01 0.94 -21.62
C ARG A 112 -22.12 -0.55 -21.29
N ARG A 113 -21.05 -1.33 -21.52
CA ARG A 113 -21.02 -2.76 -21.18
C ARG A 113 -21.19 -2.98 -19.67
N LEU A 114 -20.50 -2.18 -18.85
CA LEU A 114 -20.61 -2.25 -17.40
C LEU A 114 -22.00 -1.86 -16.91
N ALA A 115 -22.64 -0.84 -17.50
CA ALA A 115 -24.00 -0.41 -17.14
C ALA A 115 -25.05 -1.47 -17.49
N GLN A 116 -24.79 -2.28 -18.52
CA GLN A 116 -25.65 -3.39 -18.93
C GLN A 116 -25.36 -4.69 -18.14
N ARG A 117 -24.37 -4.71 -17.25
CA ARG A 117 -24.08 -5.92 -16.45
C ARG A 117 -25.21 -6.20 -15.48
N GLY A 118 -25.81 -7.38 -15.62
CA GLY A 118 -26.76 -7.90 -14.65
C GLY A 118 -26.09 -8.24 -13.31
N PRO A 119 -26.85 -8.27 -12.19
CA PRO A 119 -26.33 -8.53 -10.85
C PRO A 119 -25.65 -9.90 -10.73
N LEU A 120 -26.09 -10.90 -11.52
CA LEU A 120 -25.51 -12.24 -11.52
C LEU A 120 -24.03 -12.26 -11.90
N VAL A 121 -23.62 -11.43 -12.87
CA VAL A 121 -22.22 -11.34 -13.29
C VAL A 121 -21.36 -10.85 -12.12
N GLY A 122 -21.81 -9.83 -11.38
CA GLY A 122 -21.11 -9.32 -10.21
C GLY A 122 -20.98 -10.36 -9.09
N TRP A 123 -22.01 -11.17 -8.86
CA TRP A 123 -21.93 -12.28 -7.89
C TRP A 123 -20.96 -13.39 -8.31
N LEU A 124 -20.95 -13.76 -9.60
CA LEU A 124 -20.02 -14.75 -10.14
C LEU A 124 -18.56 -14.29 -10.04
N GLU A 125 -18.30 -13.01 -10.32
CA GLU A 125 -16.97 -12.41 -10.15
C GLU A 125 -16.51 -12.50 -8.69
N LYS A 126 -17.37 -12.19 -7.72
CA LYS A 126 -17.04 -12.33 -6.29
C LYS A 126 -16.77 -13.78 -5.90
N LEU A 127 -17.60 -14.72 -6.39
CA LEU A 127 -17.48 -16.14 -6.09
C LEU A 127 -16.15 -16.72 -6.56
N PHE A 128 -15.60 -16.21 -7.67
CA PHE A 128 -14.29 -16.64 -8.17
C PHE A 128 -13.14 -15.85 -7.53
N LEU A 129 -13.22 -14.52 -7.53
CA LEU A 129 -12.10 -13.65 -7.16
C LEU A 129 -11.80 -13.64 -5.66
N ILE A 130 -12.80 -13.80 -4.79
CA ILE A 130 -12.56 -13.79 -3.33
C ILE A 130 -11.78 -15.03 -2.89
N PRO A 131 -12.19 -16.27 -3.23
CA PRO A 131 -11.40 -17.46 -2.92
C PRO A 131 -10.01 -17.43 -3.58
N PHE A 132 -9.93 -16.98 -4.85
CA PHE A 132 -8.67 -16.81 -5.55
C PHE A 132 -7.74 -15.86 -4.79
N PHE A 133 -8.25 -14.69 -4.36
CA PHE A 133 -7.49 -13.74 -3.56
C PHE A 133 -7.03 -14.35 -2.24
N CYS A 134 -7.94 -14.98 -1.48
CA CYS A 134 -7.58 -15.61 -0.20
C CYS A 134 -6.48 -16.66 -0.37
N PHE A 135 -6.59 -17.51 -1.39
CA PHE A 135 -5.58 -18.53 -1.69
C PHE A 135 -4.25 -17.89 -2.13
N HIS A 136 -4.28 -17.02 -3.13
CA HIS A 136 -3.08 -16.46 -3.76
C HIS A 136 -2.36 -15.44 -2.87
N TYR A 137 -3.09 -14.48 -2.29
CA TYR A 137 -2.54 -13.54 -1.31
C TYR A 137 -2.11 -14.26 -0.04
N GLY A 138 -2.87 -15.28 0.39
CA GLY A 138 -2.57 -16.11 1.55
C GLY A 138 -1.26 -16.90 1.40
N MET A 139 -1.04 -17.57 0.26
CA MET A 139 0.21 -18.28 -0.01
C MET A 139 1.42 -17.33 -0.03
N PHE A 140 1.26 -16.12 -0.57
CA PHE A 140 2.31 -15.10 -0.53
C PHE A 140 2.62 -14.66 0.89
N CYS A 141 1.60 -14.35 1.70
CA CYS A 141 1.78 -13.99 3.11
C CYS A 141 2.44 -15.13 3.89
N MET A 142 2.02 -16.37 3.66
CA MET A 142 2.57 -17.55 4.33
C MET A 142 4.05 -17.75 3.97
N GLY A 143 4.40 -17.71 2.67
CA GLY A 143 5.80 -17.81 2.23
C GLY A 143 6.68 -16.70 2.81
N HIS A 144 6.12 -15.50 2.98
CA HIS A 144 6.82 -14.36 3.60
C HIS A 144 7.07 -14.57 5.08
N GLY A 145 6.04 -15.01 5.80
CA GLY A 145 6.16 -15.36 7.21
C GLY A 145 7.25 -16.41 7.40
N ALA A 146 7.19 -17.50 6.63
CA ALA A 146 8.19 -18.56 6.67
C ALA A 146 9.62 -18.04 6.43
N PHE A 147 9.81 -17.14 5.45
CA PHE A 147 11.11 -16.53 5.17
C PHE A 147 11.61 -15.61 6.31
N ILE A 148 10.72 -14.84 6.93
CA ILE A 148 11.06 -13.99 8.08
C ILE A 148 11.52 -14.86 9.26
N PHE A 149 10.78 -15.92 9.56
CA PHE A 149 11.13 -16.85 10.65
C PHE A 149 12.44 -17.59 10.37
N SER A 150 12.68 -18.03 9.13
CA SER A 150 13.93 -18.73 8.79
C SER A 150 15.14 -17.80 8.79
N LEU A 151 14.99 -16.55 8.34
CA LEU A 151 16.10 -15.60 8.22
C LEU A 151 16.44 -14.91 9.55
N LEU A 152 15.44 -14.67 10.41
CA LEU A 152 15.58 -13.79 11.59
C LEU A 152 15.12 -14.43 12.90
N GLY A 153 14.41 -15.56 12.85
CA GLY A 153 13.79 -16.21 14.01
C GLY A 153 14.54 -17.44 14.55
N GLY A 154 15.58 -17.92 13.87
CA GLY A 154 16.38 -19.07 14.29
C GLY A 154 17.46 -18.73 15.32
N PRO A 155 17.85 -19.67 16.19
CA PRO A 155 19.12 -19.57 16.93
C PRO A 155 20.29 -19.61 15.94
N GLU A 156 21.46 -19.12 16.36
CA GLU A 156 22.63 -18.94 15.50
C GLU A 156 22.88 -20.13 14.55
N ARG A 157 23.00 -19.81 13.25
CA ARG A 157 23.47 -20.62 12.11
C ARG A 157 23.46 -22.15 12.26
N GLY A 158 22.58 -22.82 11.51
CA GLY A 158 22.82 -24.18 10.99
C GLY A 158 21.81 -25.26 11.36
N GLU A 159 20.84 -24.98 12.22
CA GLU A 159 19.79 -25.95 12.60
C GLU A 159 18.56 -25.83 11.68
N PRO A 160 18.01 -26.94 11.14
CA PRO A 160 16.77 -26.91 10.39
C PRO A 160 15.60 -26.49 11.30
N THR A 161 14.89 -25.44 10.90
CA THR A 161 13.70 -24.93 11.60
C THR A 161 12.60 -25.99 11.65
N ASN A 162 12.36 -26.55 12.84
CA ASN A 162 11.25 -27.47 13.10
C ASN A 162 9.92 -26.72 13.32
N LEU A 163 8.78 -27.33 13.00
CA LEU A 163 7.45 -26.73 13.21
C LEU A 163 7.24 -26.31 14.67
N ASP A 164 7.71 -27.09 15.63
CA ASP A 164 7.61 -26.77 17.07
C ASP A 164 8.44 -25.54 17.47
N GLN A 165 9.53 -25.23 16.75
CA GLN A 165 10.31 -24.02 16.97
C GLN A 165 9.62 -22.81 16.34
N VAL A 166 9.00 -22.96 15.17
CA VAL A 166 8.18 -21.90 14.54
C VAL A 166 7.02 -21.52 15.47
N PHE A 167 6.31 -22.51 16.03
CA PHE A 167 5.19 -22.31 16.96
C PHE A 167 5.61 -21.91 18.38
N GLY A 168 6.75 -22.41 18.86
CA GLY A 168 7.33 -22.07 20.17
C GLY A 168 7.85 -20.64 20.23
N SER A 169 8.55 -20.21 19.18
CA SER A 169 8.98 -18.81 18.99
C SER A 169 7.79 -17.87 18.80
N SER A 170 6.66 -18.33 18.24
CA SER A 170 5.49 -17.44 18.12
C SER A 170 4.93 -17.03 19.49
N ARG A 171 4.98 -17.90 20.51
CA ARG A 171 4.48 -17.56 21.86
C ARG A 171 5.35 -16.56 22.59
N SER A 172 6.68 -16.56 22.36
CA SER A 172 7.59 -15.55 22.92
C SER A 172 7.57 -14.24 22.15
N VAL A 173 7.24 -14.28 20.86
CA VAL A 173 7.10 -13.11 19.97
C VAL A 173 5.82 -12.32 20.22
N LEU A 174 4.73 -12.99 20.64
CA LEU A 174 3.46 -12.34 20.94
C LEU A 174 3.49 -11.71 22.35
N HIS A 175 4.35 -10.71 22.54
CA HIS A 175 4.39 -9.92 23.77
C HIS A 175 3.43 -8.72 23.70
N GLY A 176 2.95 -8.25 24.85
CA GLY A 176 1.91 -7.23 24.97
C GLY A 176 2.12 -5.97 24.09
N PRO A 177 3.32 -5.35 24.10
CA PRO A 177 3.59 -4.18 23.24
C PRO A 177 3.47 -4.45 21.74
N LEU A 178 3.88 -5.63 21.26
CA LEU A 178 3.79 -5.99 19.84
C LEU A 178 2.34 -6.26 19.45
N LEU A 179 1.60 -7.00 20.26
CA LEU A 179 0.16 -7.22 20.06
C LEU A 179 -0.63 -5.90 20.05
N LEU A 180 -0.29 -4.98 20.96
CA LEU A 180 -0.89 -3.65 20.98
C LEU A 180 -0.59 -2.90 19.68
N THR A 181 0.66 -2.94 19.21
CA THR A 181 1.04 -2.26 17.97
C THR A 181 0.30 -2.85 16.77
N VAL A 182 0.31 -4.17 16.60
CA VAL A 182 -0.44 -4.85 15.53
C VAL A 182 -1.93 -4.54 15.62
N GLY A 183 -2.49 -4.51 16.84
CA GLY A 183 -3.88 -4.14 17.10
C GLY A 183 -4.20 -2.70 16.67
N VAL A 184 -3.34 -1.74 17.02
CA VAL A 184 -3.49 -0.33 16.61
C VAL A 184 -3.38 -0.18 15.09
N LEU A 185 -2.43 -0.87 14.46
CA LEU A 185 -2.30 -0.87 12.99
C LEU A 185 -3.56 -1.43 12.34
N ALA A 186 -4.01 -2.60 12.76
CA ALA A 186 -5.23 -3.23 12.24
C ALA A 186 -6.46 -2.34 12.48
N ALA A 187 -6.60 -1.73 13.65
CA ALA A 187 -7.68 -0.80 13.99
C ALA A 187 -7.64 0.45 13.10
N SER A 188 -6.46 0.98 12.77
CA SER A 188 -6.34 2.13 11.86
C SER A 188 -6.84 1.82 10.44
N HIS A 189 -6.53 0.63 9.92
CA HIS A 189 -7.00 0.17 8.61
C HIS A 189 -8.49 -0.14 8.65
N LEU A 190 -8.99 -0.72 9.74
CA LEU A 190 -10.41 -0.98 9.95
C LEU A 190 -11.21 0.32 10.03
N TRP A 191 -10.68 1.34 10.70
CA TRP A 191 -11.30 2.66 10.75
C TRP A 191 -11.37 3.30 9.37
N SER A 192 -10.31 3.19 8.56
CA SER A 192 -10.31 3.64 7.16
C SER A 192 -11.36 2.89 6.32
N PHE A 193 -11.51 1.58 6.52
CA PHE A 193 -12.56 0.79 5.89
C PHE A 193 -13.97 1.27 6.28
N ILE A 194 -14.25 1.46 7.57
CA ILE A 194 -15.58 1.90 8.01
C ILE A 194 -15.86 3.32 7.50
N LYS A 195 -14.94 4.26 7.77
CA LYS A 195 -15.18 5.67 7.50
C LYS A 195 -15.12 6.02 6.02
N ASN A 196 -14.04 5.66 5.35
CA ASN A 196 -13.85 6.08 3.96
C ASN A 196 -14.57 5.11 3.02
N TYR A 197 -14.46 3.81 3.26
CA TYR A 197 -15.02 2.84 2.33
C TYR A 197 -16.53 2.63 2.49
N LEU A 198 -17.02 2.36 3.70
CA LEU A 198 -18.46 2.16 3.92
C LEU A 198 -19.24 3.48 3.97
N TRP A 199 -18.90 4.41 4.87
CA TRP A 199 -19.62 5.69 4.98
C TRP A 199 -19.32 6.65 3.84
N GLY A 200 -18.06 6.72 3.39
CA GLY A 200 -17.67 7.57 2.26
C GLY A 200 -18.12 7.04 0.88
N GLY A 201 -18.68 5.83 0.83
CA GLY A 201 -19.25 5.26 -0.38
C GLY A 201 -18.23 4.82 -1.42
N GLU A 202 -16.95 4.64 -1.07
CA GLU A 202 -15.94 4.15 -2.01
C GLU A 202 -16.34 2.80 -2.63
N TYR A 203 -17.09 1.96 -1.91
CA TYR A 203 -17.57 0.66 -2.41
C TYR A 203 -18.38 0.75 -3.72
N ARG A 204 -18.91 1.94 -4.04
CA ARG A 204 -19.62 2.23 -5.30
C ARG A 204 -18.72 2.79 -6.39
N ARG A 205 -17.52 3.27 -6.06
CA ARG A 205 -16.67 4.06 -6.96
C ARG A 205 -15.42 3.32 -7.42
N VAL A 206 -15.26 2.07 -7.02
CA VAL A 206 -14.09 1.26 -7.35
C VAL A 206 -14.53 -0.11 -7.85
N MET A 207 -13.75 -0.68 -8.77
CA MET A 207 -14.02 -2.01 -9.30
C MET A 207 -13.42 -3.10 -8.42
N LEU A 208 -14.04 -4.29 -8.48
CA LEU A 208 -13.62 -5.45 -7.70
C LEU A 208 -12.17 -5.86 -8.00
N MET A 209 -11.78 -5.85 -9.28
CA MET A 209 -10.40 -6.15 -9.70
C MET A 209 -9.39 -5.15 -9.12
N THR A 210 -9.74 -3.87 -9.09
CA THR A 210 -8.89 -2.84 -8.48
C THR A 210 -8.71 -3.10 -6.99
N ILE A 211 -9.80 -3.40 -6.26
CA ILE A 211 -9.73 -3.75 -4.83
C ILE A 211 -8.82 -4.97 -4.63
N MET A 212 -8.95 -6.00 -5.45
CA MET A 212 -8.15 -7.22 -5.34
C MET A 212 -6.65 -6.93 -5.38
N PHE A 213 -6.18 -6.04 -6.26
CA PHE A 213 -4.75 -5.74 -6.43
C PHE A 213 -4.18 -4.67 -5.49
N ARG A 214 -5.03 -3.90 -4.81
CA ARG A 214 -4.59 -2.84 -3.85
C ARG A 214 -3.50 -3.27 -2.85
N PRO A 215 -3.57 -4.46 -2.20
CA PRO A 215 -2.58 -4.82 -1.19
C PRO A 215 -1.25 -5.33 -1.76
N TYR A 216 -1.16 -5.64 -3.06
CA TYR A 216 0.04 -6.28 -3.64
C TYR A 216 1.28 -5.41 -3.59
N GLY A 217 1.14 -4.09 -3.83
CA GLY A 217 2.27 -3.17 -3.80
C GLY A 217 2.99 -3.16 -2.44
N ARG A 218 2.25 -3.37 -1.34
CA ARG A 218 2.82 -3.40 0.02
C ARG A 218 3.59 -4.68 0.29
N ILE A 219 3.06 -5.81 -0.16
CA ILE A 219 3.73 -7.10 -0.07
C ILE A 219 5.02 -7.11 -0.88
N VAL A 220 4.99 -6.63 -2.12
CA VAL A 220 6.18 -6.57 -3.00
C VAL A 220 7.26 -5.68 -2.39
N LEU A 221 6.89 -4.53 -1.82
CA LEU A 221 7.84 -3.68 -1.12
C LEU A 221 8.52 -4.41 0.05
N LEU A 222 7.73 -5.12 0.86
CA LEU A 222 8.26 -5.90 1.97
C LEU A 222 9.16 -7.06 1.48
N HIS A 223 8.79 -7.75 0.39
CA HIS A 223 9.66 -8.78 -0.23
C HIS A 223 11.02 -8.20 -0.64
N VAL A 224 11.00 -7.10 -1.39
CA VAL A 224 12.21 -6.44 -1.90
C VAL A 224 13.09 -6.04 -0.72
N ALA A 225 12.51 -5.41 0.29
CA ALA A 225 13.25 -4.95 1.45
C ALA A 225 13.83 -6.10 2.30
N ILE A 226 13.09 -7.20 2.47
CA ILE A 226 13.58 -8.39 3.18
C ILE A 226 14.65 -9.13 2.38
N LEU A 227 14.52 -9.23 1.05
CA LEU A 227 15.49 -9.90 0.19
C LEU A 227 16.83 -9.16 0.18
N PHE A 228 16.82 -7.87 -0.19
CA PHE A 228 18.04 -7.06 -0.22
C PHE A 228 18.58 -6.80 1.19
N GLY A 229 17.70 -6.60 2.17
CA GLY A 229 18.09 -6.41 3.55
C GLY A 229 18.67 -7.66 4.19
N GLY A 230 18.19 -8.85 3.85
CA GLY A 230 18.77 -10.12 4.27
C GLY A 230 20.17 -10.34 3.71
N ILE A 231 20.38 -10.03 2.43
CA ILE A 231 21.70 -10.07 1.79
C ILE A 231 22.65 -9.05 2.46
N ALA A 232 22.20 -7.81 2.66
CA ALA A 232 22.99 -6.78 3.33
C ALA A 232 23.32 -7.15 4.78
N ALA A 233 22.36 -7.73 5.51
CA ALA A 233 22.58 -8.20 6.88
C ALA A 233 23.61 -9.32 6.95
N GLN A 234 23.60 -10.25 5.99
CA GLN A 234 24.60 -11.31 5.90
C GLN A 234 25.99 -10.77 5.54
N ALA A 235 26.07 -9.83 4.60
CA ALA A 235 27.34 -9.24 4.15
C ALA A 235 27.97 -8.31 5.21
N LEU A 236 27.17 -7.54 5.93
CA LEU A 236 27.61 -6.52 6.87
C LEU A 236 27.57 -7.01 8.34
N GLY A 237 27.13 -8.25 8.58
CA GLY A 237 27.06 -8.86 9.90
C GLY A 237 26.05 -8.21 10.86
N SER A 238 25.19 -7.29 10.39
CA SER A 238 24.24 -6.56 11.22
C SER A 238 22.83 -6.57 10.62
N PRO A 239 21.82 -7.09 11.36
CA PRO A 239 20.42 -7.04 10.95
C PRO A 239 19.83 -5.63 10.82
N ILE A 240 20.53 -4.60 11.29
CA ILE A 240 20.07 -3.20 11.25
C ILE A 240 19.87 -2.72 9.81
N TRP A 241 20.67 -3.19 8.86
CA TRP A 241 20.56 -2.78 7.46
C TRP A 241 19.24 -3.17 6.82
N MET A 242 18.66 -4.30 7.23
CA MET A 242 17.32 -4.68 6.79
C MET A 242 16.25 -3.75 7.34
N LEU A 243 16.38 -3.33 8.61
CA LEU A 243 15.48 -2.35 9.21
C LEU A 243 15.57 -0.98 8.52
N VAL A 244 16.79 -0.52 8.21
CA VAL A 244 17.02 0.73 7.48
C VAL A 244 16.35 0.67 6.09
N LEU A 245 16.55 -0.41 5.33
CA LEU A 245 15.95 -0.57 4.01
C LEU A 245 14.43 -0.66 4.07
N LEU A 246 13.87 -1.35 5.07
CA LEU A 246 12.42 -1.44 5.28
C LEU A 246 11.80 -0.08 5.62
N VAL A 247 12.38 0.64 6.58
CA VAL A 247 11.88 1.96 7.00
C VAL A 247 12.03 2.96 5.88
N ALA A 248 13.19 3.01 5.21
CA ALA A 248 13.41 3.91 4.07
C ALA A 248 12.46 3.58 2.91
N GLY A 249 12.32 2.30 2.56
CA GLY A 249 11.39 1.86 1.53
C GLY A 249 9.95 2.25 1.83
N LYS A 250 9.50 2.05 3.07
CA LYS A 250 8.15 2.42 3.50
C LYS A 250 7.92 3.93 3.41
N VAL A 251 8.87 4.74 3.91
CA VAL A 251 8.82 6.20 3.82
C VAL A 251 8.79 6.66 2.35
N LEU A 252 9.61 6.06 1.48
CA LEU A 252 9.63 6.39 0.05
C LEU A 252 8.31 6.03 -0.64
N MET A 253 7.71 4.88 -0.33
CA MET A 253 6.41 4.49 -0.89
C MET A 253 5.30 5.41 -0.41
N ASP A 254 5.24 5.72 0.88
CA ASP A 254 4.26 6.66 1.44
C ASP A 254 4.42 8.06 0.82
N ALA A 255 5.67 8.51 0.59
CA ALA A 255 5.96 9.76 -0.10
C ALA A 255 5.61 9.73 -1.59
N ALA A 256 5.89 8.63 -2.30
CA ALA A 256 5.56 8.47 -3.70
C ALA A 256 4.04 8.44 -3.93
N LEU A 257 3.30 7.73 -3.07
CA LEU A 257 1.84 7.74 -3.05
C LEU A 257 1.30 9.15 -2.82
N HIS A 258 1.90 9.91 -1.89
CA HIS A 258 1.53 11.30 -1.66
C HIS A 258 1.76 12.20 -2.88
N VAL A 259 2.91 12.08 -3.56
CA VAL A 259 3.21 12.87 -4.78
C VAL A 259 2.29 12.49 -5.94
N TYR A 260 1.98 11.20 -6.10
CA TYR A 260 1.09 10.70 -7.15
C TYR A 260 -0.34 11.24 -7.01
N GLU A 261 -0.84 11.34 -5.77
CA GLU A 261 -2.15 11.94 -5.50
C GLU A 261 -2.21 13.44 -5.84
N HIS A 262 -1.09 14.16 -5.78
CA HIS A 262 -1.03 15.58 -6.12
C HIS A 262 -0.98 15.87 -7.62
N GLN A 263 -0.32 15.03 -8.43
CA GLN A 263 -0.24 15.24 -9.88
C GLN A 263 -1.58 14.98 -10.60
N THR A 264 -2.48 14.23 -9.98
CA THR A 264 -3.79 13.88 -10.56
C THR A 264 -4.80 15.03 -10.41
N LEU A 265 -4.59 15.95 -9.47
CA LEU A 265 -5.47 17.11 -9.22
C LEU A 265 -5.09 18.36 -10.05
N GLU A 266 -3.92 18.36 -10.70
CA GLU A 266 -3.43 19.50 -11.50
C GLU A 266 -3.65 19.35 -13.01
N ARG A 267 -4.26 18.27 -13.51
CA ARG A 267 -4.72 18.28 -14.91
C ARG A 267 -5.93 19.22 -14.99
N PRO A 268 -5.82 20.40 -15.61
CA PRO A 268 -7.01 21.16 -15.95
C PRO A 268 -7.80 20.25 -16.88
N VAL A 269 -9.04 19.96 -16.52
CA VAL A 269 -10.03 19.59 -17.52
C VAL A 269 -9.90 20.69 -18.57
N LEU A 270 -9.41 20.34 -19.76
CA LEU A 270 -9.43 21.23 -20.90
C LEU A 270 -10.92 21.45 -21.21
N THR A 271 -11.52 22.42 -20.51
CA THR A 271 -12.71 23.11 -20.95
C THR A 271 -12.36 23.77 -22.27
N THR A 272 -12.80 23.10 -23.34
CA THR A 272 -13.39 23.68 -24.56
C THR A 272 -12.58 24.69 -25.36
N ALA A 273 -12.32 24.34 -26.63
CA ALA A 273 -13.08 24.90 -27.75
C ALA A 273 -13.06 23.90 -28.92
#